data_AF-A0A520Y0L6-F1
#
_entry.id   AF-A0A520Y0L6-F1
#
_cell.length_a   1.000
_cell.length_b   1.000
_cell.length_c   1.000
_cell.angle_alpha   90.00
_cell.angle_beta   90.00
_cell.angle_gamma   90.00
#
_symmetry.space_group_name_H-M   'P 1'
#
loop_
_entity.id
_entity.type
_entity.pdbx_description
1 polymer ?
#
loop_
_entity_poly.entity_id
_entity_poly.type
_entity_poly.pdbx_seq_one_letter_code
_entity_poly.pdbx_strand_id
1 'polypeptide(L)'
;MSRRLFALVIVALVASACGNNQLGRGVPACPADPEVITSVTGSMVLQMQAVDSAEYVPCLNDLKAGWSYEDLVSSRGKSQFWLDSDRLGSHFVEVTLAASCDVGGAPELTTDGVTGVTEFRDVNLVSSTVTMVIVPTTGREADYARAIESELEARQINDRQVFVVFDTSDLPLTEKVAAAAERNRPIIIVNEQDALDRTATLRMPDDTSSVRGLKLPQLFDRLESRLPDPSFTGRWYRVFEGGCITYEFDAEGPGVDRLADDVEDALGLFPAGVVRRAMRSAGILG
;
A
#
# COMPACT_ATOMS: atom_id res chain seq x y z
N MET A 1 2.15 59.51 2.86
CA MET A 1 2.08 58.17 2.21
C MET A 1 3.18 57.28 2.79
N SER A 2 2.92 55.97 2.84
CA SER A 2 3.86 54.84 3.05
C SER A 2 4.52 54.58 4.43
N ARG A 3 3.73 54.44 5.50
CA ARG A 3 4.17 53.67 6.70
C ARG A 3 3.28 52.47 7.06
N ARG A 4 2.17 52.27 6.34
CA ARG A 4 1.21 51.18 6.60
C ARG A 4 1.30 49.99 5.64
N LEU A 5 2.15 50.08 4.61
CA LEU A 5 2.31 49.02 3.59
C LEU A 5 3.40 47.98 3.92
N PHE A 6 4.29 48.25 4.87
CA PHE A 6 5.35 47.29 5.24
C PHE A 6 4.91 46.23 6.27
N ALA A 7 3.82 46.47 7.00
CA ALA A 7 3.35 45.54 8.02
C ALA A 7 2.54 44.35 7.44
N LEU A 8 2.02 44.46 6.21
CA LEU A 8 1.20 43.42 5.60
C LEU A 8 2.00 42.37 4.80
N VAL A 9 3.25 42.66 4.44
CA VAL A 9 4.08 41.71 3.68
C VAL A 9 4.86 40.75 4.59
N ILE A 10 5.12 41.13 5.85
CA ILE A 10 5.87 40.27 6.78
C ILE A 10 5.00 39.17 7.42
N VAL A 11 3.69 39.38 7.53
CA VAL A 11 2.77 38.38 8.14
C VAL A 11 2.36 37.29 7.15
N ALA A 12 2.41 37.54 5.84
CA ALA A 12 2.07 36.54 4.82
C ALA A 12 3.19 35.53 4.51
N LEU A 13 4.42 35.75 5.01
CA LEU A 13 5.58 34.89 4.76
C LEU A 13 5.79 33.81 5.84
N VAL A 14 4.96 33.76 6.89
CA VAL A 14 5.08 32.76 7.97
C VAL A 14 4.06 31.62 7.83
N ALA A 15 3.16 31.67 6.85
CA ALA A 15 2.07 30.69 6.71
C ALA A 15 2.33 29.58 5.67
N SER A 16 3.53 29.47 5.10
CA SER A 16 3.84 28.54 4.00
C SER A 16 5.06 27.64 4.24
N ALA A 17 5.31 27.24 5.50
CA ALA A 17 6.40 26.33 5.82
C ALA A 17 6.08 25.26 6.89
N CYS A 18 4.81 24.90 7.09
CA CYS A 18 4.45 23.65 7.78
C CYS A 18 4.09 22.59 6.74
N GLY A 19 5.11 22.13 6.06
CA GLY A 19 5.04 21.06 5.06
C GLY A 19 6.44 20.57 4.79
N ASN A 20 6.99 19.81 5.73
CA ASN A 20 7.93 18.73 5.46
C ASN A 20 8.16 17.93 6.74
N ASN A 21 7.95 16.63 6.65
CA ASN A 21 7.98 15.65 7.73
C ASN A 21 9.39 15.57 8.35
N GLN A 22 9.72 16.44 9.30
CA GLN A 22 10.95 16.29 10.06
C GLN A 22 10.77 15.18 11.10
N LEU A 23 11.25 13.98 10.74
CA LEU A 23 11.43 12.86 11.65
C LEU A 23 12.11 13.35 12.95
N GLY A 24 11.51 13.02 14.09
CA GLY A 24 11.90 13.54 15.42
C GLY A 24 13.06 12.78 16.09
N ARG A 25 13.43 13.22 17.30
CA ARG A 25 14.36 12.49 18.17
C ARG A 25 13.77 11.12 18.52
N GLY A 26 14.51 10.04 18.25
CA GLY A 26 14.06 8.67 18.50
C GLY A 26 13.60 7.93 17.24
N VAL A 27 13.45 8.63 16.11
CA VAL A 27 13.22 7.97 14.82
C VAL A 27 14.55 7.46 14.25
N PRO A 28 14.61 6.24 13.69
CA PRO A 28 15.78 5.77 12.95
C PRO A 28 15.85 6.43 11.56
N ALA A 29 16.03 7.75 11.49
CA ALA A 29 16.08 8.47 10.22
C ALA A 29 17.37 8.16 9.45
N CYS A 30 17.25 7.92 8.13
CA CYS A 30 18.41 7.74 7.26
C CYS A 30 19.19 9.06 7.15
N PRO A 31 20.50 9.07 7.41
CA PRO A 31 21.33 10.25 7.19
C PRO A 31 21.30 10.68 5.72
N ALA A 32 21.03 11.97 5.47
CA ALA A 32 21.08 12.55 4.13
C ALA A 32 22.50 12.54 3.53
N ASP A 33 23.52 12.63 4.41
CA ASP A 33 24.92 12.49 4.04
C ASP A 33 25.57 11.39 4.92
N PRO A 34 25.92 10.24 4.34
CA PRO A 34 26.53 9.13 5.08
C PRO A 34 27.96 9.43 5.56
N GLU A 35 28.63 10.45 5.02
CA GLU A 35 29.98 10.84 5.45
C GLU A 35 29.96 11.68 6.73
N VAL A 36 28.81 12.29 7.05
CA VAL A 36 28.62 13.09 8.25
C VAL A 36 28.23 12.19 9.43
N ILE A 37 29.22 11.84 10.25
CA ILE A 37 29.07 11.00 11.45
C ILE A 37 28.02 11.54 12.43
N THR A 38 27.83 12.86 12.51
CA THR A 38 26.89 13.49 13.46
C THR A 38 25.42 13.31 13.12
N SER A 39 25.08 12.75 11.95
CA SER A 39 23.68 12.45 11.57
C SER A 39 23.20 11.06 11.97
N VAL A 40 24.04 10.22 12.58
CA VAL A 40 23.60 8.93 13.13
C VAL A 40 22.69 9.15 14.33
N THR A 41 21.48 8.58 14.30
CA THR A 41 20.52 8.72 15.41
C THR A 41 20.76 7.68 16.50
N GLY A 42 20.36 8.01 17.74
CA GLY A 42 20.44 7.07 18.87
C GLY A 42 19.68 5.77 18.61
N SER A 43 18.58 5.83 17.87
CA SER A 43 17.76 4.68 17.49
C SER A 43 18.50 3.72 16.57
N MET A 44 19.29 4.22 15.61
CA MET A 44 20.16 3.39 14.78
C MET A 44 21.28 2.74 15.59
N VAL A 45 21.79 3.45 16.61
CA VAL A 45 22.76 2.89 17.56
C VAL A 45 22.16 1.74 18.35
N LEU A 46 20.92 1.88 18.84
CA LEU A 46 20.22 0.83 19.57
C LEU A 46 19.96 -0.41 18.69
N GLN A 47 19.53 -0.21 17.44
CA GLN A 47 19.37 -1.27 16.46
C GLN A 47 20.67 -2.05 16.24
N MET A 48 21.78 -1.34 16.00
CA MET A 48 23.08 -1.95 15.75
C MET A 48 23.60 -2.69 17.00
N GLN A 49 23.41 -2.14 18.20
CA GLN A 49 23.78 -2.85 19.43
C GLN A 49 22.92 -4.08 19.70
N ALA A 50 21.65 -4.04 19.30
CA ALA A 50 20.75 -5.18 19.38
C ALA A 50 21.22 -6.32 18.46
N VAL A 51 21.63 -6.01 17.24
CA VAL A 51 22.09 -6.99 16.23
C VAL A 51 23.49 -6.60 15.75
N ASP A 52 24.51 -6.92 16.55
CA ASP A 52 25.89 -6.50 16.35
C ASP A 52 26.54 -7.05 15.06
N SER A 53 26.09 -8.23 14.63
CA SER A 53 26.49 -8.90 13.40
C SER A 53 25.97 -8.23 12.13
N ALA A 54 24.93 -7.40 12.22
CA ALA A 54 24.27 -6.85 11.05
C ALA A 54 25.20 -5.96 10.21
N GLU A 55 25.18 -6.18 8.89
CA GLU A 55 25.82 -5.29 7.92
C GLU A 55 25.01 -3.99 7.71
N TYR A 56 23.68 -4.07 7.78
CA TYR A 56 22.77 -2.94 7.60
C TYR A 56 21.80 -2.79 8.77
N VAL A 57 21.38 -1.56 9.04
CA VAL A 57 20.24 -1.24 9.91
C VAL A 57 19.14 -0.58 9.08
N PRO A 58 17.85 -0.90 9.31
CA PRO A 58 16.76 -0.20 8.66
C PRO A 58 16.66 1.24 9.16
N CYS A 59 16.29 2.14 8.25
CA CYS A 59 16.08 3.54 8.55
C CYS A 59 14.95 4.15 7.71
N LEU A 60 14.48 5.33 8.10
CA LEU A 60 13.40 6.06 7.44
C LEU A 60 13.97 7.21 6.62
N ASN A 61 13.70 7.22 5.31
CA ASN A 61 14.06 8.31 4.40
C ASN A 61 13.07 9.47 4.55
N ASP A 62 11.83 9.24 4.11
CA ASP A 62 10.74 10.21 4.16
C ASP A 62 9.40 9.48 4.31
N LEU A 63 8.57 9.92 5.24
CA LEU A 63 7.25 9.33 5.44
C LEU A 63 6.24 9.98 4.49
N LYS A 64 5.37 9.16 3.90
CA LYS A 64 4.26 9.67 3.08
C LYS A 64 3.26 10.45 3.95
N ALA A 65 2.49 11.32 3.33
CA ALA A 65 1.45 12.07 4.03
C ALA A 65 0.45 11.12 4.69
N GLY A 66 0.16 11.35 5.98
CA GLY A 66 -0.73 10.50 6.77
C GLY A 66 -0.04 9.32 7.44
N TRP A 67 1.25 9.10 7.18
CA TRP A 67 2.05 8.08 7.87
C TRP A 67 2.76 8.65 9.09
N SER A 68 2.87 7.85 10.14
CA SER A 68 3.63 8.19 11.34
C SER A 68 4.47 7.02 11.82
N TYR A 69 5.67 7.34 12.31
CA TYR A 69 6.46 6.41 13.10
C TYR A 69 5.89 6.34 14.52
N GLU A 70 5.79 5.14 15.07
CA GLU A 70 5.32 4.94 16.44
C GLU A 70 6.48 4.85 17.45
N ASP A 71 7.13 3.70 17.60
CA ASP A 71 8.23 3.50 18.55
C ASP A 71 9.25 2.45 18.07
N LEU A 72 10.41 2.40 18.72
CA LEU A 72 11.49 1.43 18.50
C LEU A 72 11.69 0.60 19.76
N VAL A 73 11.46 -0.70 19.63
CA VAL A 73 11.79 -1.68 20.67
C VAL A 73 13.07 -2.41 20.28
N SER A 74 14.11 -2.28 21.11
CA SER A 74 15.40 -2.95 20.90
C SER A 74 15.73 -3.88 22.06
N SER A 75 16.12 -5.11 21.73
CA SER A 75 16.57 -6.13 22.68
C SER A 75 17.71 -6.93 22.09
N ARG A 76 18.39 -7.76 22.88
CA ARG A 76 19.52 -8.55 22.37
C ARG A 76 19.04 -9.49 21.25
N GLY A 77 19.64 -9.36 20.07
CA GLY A 77 19.36 -10.15 18.88
C GLY A 77 18.22 -9.65 18.00
N LYS A 78 17.50 -8.58 18.40
CA LYS A 78 16.32 -8.11 17.67
C LYS A 78 16.04 -6.62 17.90
N SER A 79 15.69 -5.90 16.83
CA SER A 79 15.15 -4.55 16.92
C SER A 79 13.93 -4.40 16.03
N GLN A 80 12.92 -3.67 16.49
CA GLN A 80 11.63 -3.53 15.81
C GLN A 80 11.09 -2.11 15.90
N PHE A 81 10.45 -1.65 14.84
CA PHE A 81 9.61 -0.46 14.86
C PHE A 81 8.41 -0.61 13.93
N TRP A 82 7.41 0.26 14.11
CA TRP A 82 6.15 0.23 13.39
C TRP A 82 5.85 1.57 12.71
N LEU A 83 5.11 1.49 11.61
CA LEU A 83 4.48 2.63 10.95
C LEU A 83 2.96 2.52 11.07
N ASP A 84 2.33 3.65 11.37
CA ASP A 84 0.89 3.84 11.38
C ASP A 84 0.46 4.71 10.19
N SER A 85 -0.79 4.56 9.76
CA SER A 85 -1.41 5.44 8.78
C SER A 85 -2.83 5.80 9.16
N ASP A 86 -3.18 7.07 8.95
CA ASP A 86 -4.56 7.57 9.07
C ASP A 86 -5.54 6.90 8.08
N ARG A 87 -5.02 6.24 7.04
CA ARG A 87 -5.78 5.60 5.96
C ARG A 87 -5.58 4.10 5.85
N LEU A 88 -4.42 3.59 6.27
CA LEU A 88 -4.06 2.17 6.12
C LEU A 88 -4.13 1.37 7.43
N GLY A 89 -4.42 2.04 8.54
CA GLY A 89 -4.52 1.41 9.86
C GLY A 89 -3.27 1.60 10.73
N SER A 90 -3.38 1.16 11.98
CA SER A 90 -2.25 1.09 12.91
C SER A 90 -1.35 -0.08 12.56
N HIS A 91 -0.04 0.09 12.72
CA HIS A 91 0.98 -0.94 12.48
C HIS A 91 0.89 -1.57 11.10
N PHE A 92 0.46 -0.79 10.10
CA PHE A 92 0.28 -1.29 8.73
C PHE A 92 1.59 -1.82 8.13
N VAL A 93 2.74 -1.39 8.67
CA VAL A 93 4.06 -2.01 8.48
C VAL A 93 4.77 -2.18 9.82
N GLU A 94 5.19 -3.41 10.11
CA GLU A 94 6.18 -3.74 11.15
C GLU A 94 7.54 -4.04 10.51
N VAL A 95 8.59 -3.37 10.99
CA VAL A 95 9.97 -3.57 10.50
C VAL A 95 10.80 -4.23 11.59
N THR A 96 11.35 -5.40 11.31
CA THR A 96 12.17 -6.18 12.24
C THR A 96 13.56 -6.41 11.71
N LEU A 97 14.59 -5.96 12.42
CA LEU A 97 15.98 -6.35 12.24
C LEU A 97 16.33 -7.52 13.18
N ALA A 98 16.87 -8.60 12.64
CA ALA A 98 17.37 -9.75 13.41
C ALA A 98 18.69 -10.27 12.79
N ALA A 99 19.42 -11.12 13.53
CA ALA A 99 20.66 -11.74 13.02
C ALA A 99 20.41 -12.70 11.84
N SER A 100 19.20 -13.26 11.74
CA SER A 100 18.74 -14.12 10.66
C SER A 100 17.21 -14.17 10.64
N CYS A 101 16.62 -14.57 9.53
CA CYS A 101 15.18 -14.83 9.39
C CYS A 101 14.93 -16.09 8.56
N ASP A 102 13.74 -16.68 8.71
CA ASP A 102 13.25 -17.73 7.82
C ASP A 102 12.38 -17.08 6.73
N VAL A 103 12.86 -17.12 5.48
CA VAL A 103 12.15 -16.58 4.31
C VAL A 103 11.08 -17.54 3.78
N GLY A 104 11.04 -18.78 4.28
CA GLY A 104 10.09 -19.80 3.87
C GLY A 104 10.11 -20.04 2.36
N GLY A 105 8.93 -19.98 1.75
CA GLY A 105 8.74 -20.14 0.30
C GLY A 105 8.69 -18.83 -0.48
N ALA A 106 9.02 -17.69 0.15
CA ALA A 106 8.95 -16.40 -0.53
C ALA A 106 9.91 -16.38 -1.73
N PRO A 107 9.44 -16.03 -2.94
CA PRO A 107 10.30 -15.96 -4.12
C PRO A 107 11.36 -14.85 -3.98
N GLU A 108 12.58 -15.16 -4.42
CA GLU A 108 13.65 -14.19 -4.57
C GLU A 108 13.35 -13.22 -5.72
N LEU A 109 13.59 -11.93 -5.49
CA LEU A 109 13.49 -10.90 -6.51
C LEU A 109 14.86 -10.66 -7.14
N THR A 110 14.91 -10.70 -8.48
CA THR A 110 16.09 -10.37 -9.26
C THR A 110 16.03 -8.90 -9.68
N THR A 111 16.32 -8.00 -8.75
CA THR A 111 16.30 -6.55 -8.97
C THR A 111 17.70 -5.93 -8.83
N ASP A 112 17.92 -4.77 -9.45
CA ASP A 112 19.11 -3.92 -9.24
C ASP A 112 19.05 -3.29 -7.84
N GLY A 113 19.15 -4.13 -6.81
CA GLY A 113 19.04 -3.74 -5.40
C GLY A 113 20.35 -3.25 -4.78
N VAL A 114 20.34 -3.08 -3.46
CA VAL A 114 21.55 -2.78 -2.69
C VAL A 114 22.53 -3.95 -2.81
N THR A 115 23.79 -3.65 -3.17
CA THR A 115 24.83 -4.68 -3.29
C THR A 115 24.97 -5.46 -1.97
N GLY A 116 24.97 -6.79 -2.04
CA GLY A 116 25.07 -7.66 -0.86
C GLY A 116 23.74 -7.93 -0.15
N VAL A 117 22.62 -7.40 -0.66
CA VAL A 117 21.28 -7.64 -0.13
C VAL A 117 20.47 -8.48 -1.11
N THR A 118 19.93 -9.60 -0.65
CA THR A 118 18.99 -10.43 -1.39
C THR A 118 17.57 -10.15 -0.90
N GLU A 119 16.64 -9.88 -1.82
CA GLU A 119 15.25 -9.58 -1.49
C GLU A 119 14.32 -10.77 -1.77
N PHE A 120 13.38 -11.03 -0.86
CA PHE A 120 12.31 -12.02 -1.04
C PHE A 120 10.96 -11.39 -0.68
N ARG A 121 9.89 -11.71 -1.41
CA ARG A 121 8.56 -11.14 -1.12
C ARG A 121 7.45 -12.15 -1.31
N ASP A 122 6.57 -12.26 -0.32
CA ASP A 122 5.34 -13.02 -0.37
C ASP A 122 4.20 -12.11 0.07
N VAL A 123 3.43 -11.60 -0.89
CA VAL A 123 2.39 -10.59 -0.65
C VAL A 123 1.08 -10.94 -1.34
N ASN A 124 0.00 -10.54 -0.69
CA ASN A 124 -1.35 -10.60 -1.20
C ASN A 124 -1.92 -9.18 -1.27
N LEU A 125 -2.27 -8.75 -2.49
CA LEU A 125 -2.88 -7.44 -2.75
C LEU A 125 -4.33 -7.63 -3.19
N VAL A 126 -5.25 -7.05 -2.43
CA VAL A 126 -6.62 -6.78 -2.85
C VAL A 126 -6.69 -5.32 -3.29
N SER A 127 -6.85 -5.10 -4.61
CA SER A 127 -6.73 -3.77 -5.19
C SER A 127 -7.80 -2.78 -4.74
N SER A 128 -7.44 -1.49 -4.69
CA SER A 128 -8.40 -0.39 -4.48
C SER A 128 -9.24 -0.07 -5.73
N THR A 129 -9.13 -0.88 -6.77
CA THR A 129 -9.99 -0.81 -7.96
C THR A 129 -10.73 -2.13 -8.16
N VAL A 130 -11.98 -2.05 -8.61
CA VAL A 130 -12.76 -3.21 -9.05
C VAL A 130 -13.18 -3.02 -10.49
N THR A 131 -12.77 -3.93 -11.36
CA THR A 131 -13.26 -3.96 -12.75
C THR A 131 -14.42 -4.92 -12.86
N MET A 132 -15.57 -4.42 -13.29
CA MET A 132 -16.77 -5.20 -13.55
C MET A 132 -17.00 -5.30 -15.06
N VAL A 133 -17.79 -6.28 -15.48
CA VAL A 133 -18.20 -6.42 -16.88
C VAL A 133 -19.72 -6.33 -16.97
N ILE A 134 -20.22 -5.42 -17.80
CA ILE A 134 -21.64 -5.38 -18.18
C ILE A 134 -21.80 -6.08 -19.53
N VAL A 135 -22.72 -7.05 -19.57
CA VAL A 135 -23.01 -7.83 -20.77
C VAL A 135 -24.48 -7.65 -21.16
N PRO A 136 -24.78 -6.81 -22.17
CA PRO A 136 -26.07 -6.82 -22.84
C PRO A 136 -26.25 -8.11 -23.66
N THR A 137 -27.46 -8.67 -23.69
CA THR A 137 -27.78 -9.92 -24.41
C THR A 137 -28.26 -9.72 -25.85
N THR A 138 -28.95 -8.63 -26.17
CA THR A 138 -29.59 -8.39 -27.47
C THR A 138 -29.44 -6.96 -28.00
N GLY A 139 -28.84 -6.07 -27.20
CA GLY A 139 -28.54 -4.68 -27.57
C GLY A 139 -29.69 -3.69 -27.40
N ARG A 140 -30.95 -4.15 -27.31
CA ARG A 140 -32.12 -3.27 -27.06
C ARG A 140 -32.09 -2.65 -25.66
N GLU A 141 -31.43 -3.33 -24.74
CA GLU A 141 -31.19 -2.91 -23.37
C GLU A 141 -29.95 -2.02 -23.18
N ALA A 142 -29.27 -1.64 -24.26
CA ALA A 142 -28.00 -0.90 -24.19
C ALA A 142 -28.12 0.41 -23.41
N ASP A 143 -29.19 1.19 -23.59
CA ASP A 143 -29.40 2.46 -22.88
C ASP A 143 -29.52 2.24 -21.37
N TYR A 144 -30.24 1.19 -20.95
CA TYR A 144 -30.38 0.86 -19.55
C TYR A 144 -29.06 0.32 -18.97
N ALA A 145 -28.34 -0.50 -19.73
CA ALA A 145 -27.04 -1.02 -19.35
C ALA A 145 -25.98 0.10 -19.19
N ARG A 146 -26.00 1.12 -20.07
CA ARG A 146 -25.19 2.34 -19.96
C ARG A 146 -25.57 3.19 -18.73
N ALA A 147 -26.85 3.23 -18.38
CA ALA A 147 -27.27 3.91 -17.15
C ALA A 147 -26.73 3.20 -15.90
N ILE A 148 -26.71 1.86 -15.88
CA ILE A 148 -26.10 1.09 -14.79
C ILE A 148 -24.58 1.37 -14.72
N GLU A 149 -23.88 1.34 -15.87
CA GLU A 149 -22.45 1.70 -15.95
C GLU A 149 -22.18 3.05 -15.29
N SER A 150 -22.91 4.10 -15.70
CA SER A 150 -22.71 5.44 -15.16
C SER A 150 -22.97 5.52 -13.65
N GLU A 151 -23.94 4.79 -13.12
CA GLU A 151 -24.23 4.77 -11.69
C GLU A 151 -23.17 4.01 -10.89
N LEU A 152 -22.63 2.93 -11.45
CA LEU A 152 -21.56 2.15 -10.84
C LEU A 152 -20.26 2.96 -10.77
N GLU A 153 -19.85 3.58 -11.87
CA GLU A 153 -18.60 4.37 -11.93
C GLU A 153 -18.69 5.69 -11.15
N ALA A 154 -19.89 6.22 -10.94
CA ALA A 154 -20.10 7.41 -10.11
C ALA A 154 -19.91 7.15 -8.60
N ARG A 155 -19.80 5.89 -8.18
CA ARG A 155 -19.71 5.49 -6.77
C ARG A 155 -18.45 4.68 -6.49
N GLN A 156 -18.08 4.65 -5.23
CA GLN A 156 -17.10 3.70 -4.71
C GLN A 156 -17.84 2.54 -4.06
N ILE A 157 -17.26 1.35 -4.15
CA ILE A 157 -17.76 0.14 -3.47
C ILE A 157 -16.66 -0.28 -2.50
N ASN A 158 -16.89 -0.18 -1.19
CA ASN A 158 -15.89 -0.46 -0.16
C ASN A 158 -14.58 0.32 -0.40
N ASP A 159 -14.70 1.63 -0.61
CA ASP A 159 -13.61 2.55 -0.97
C ASP A 159 -12.88 2.22 -2.30
N ARG A 160 -13.39 1.26 -3.08
CA ARG A 160 -12.83 0.90 -4.38
C ARG A 160 -13.42 1.73 -5.49
N GLN A 161 -12.56 2.21 -6.37
CA GLN A 161 -13.00 2.80 -7.64
C GLN A 161 -13.55 1.68 -8.54
N VAL A 162 -14.74 1.90 -9.07
CA VAL A 162 -15.39 0.96 -9.98
C VAL A 162 -15.05 1.36 -11.42
N PHE A 163 -14.54 0.40 -12.18
CA PHE A 163 -14.40 0.50 -13.62
C PHE A 163 -15.31 -0.51 -14.29
N VAL A 164 -16.05 -0.09 -15.30
CA VAL A 164 -16.95 -0.99 -16.01
C VAL A 164 -16.44 -1.23 -17.42
N VAL A 165 -16.33 -2.50 -17.78
CA VAL A 165 -16.09 -2.91 -19.16
C VAL A 165 -17.42 -3.29 -19.78
N PHE A 166 -17.82 -2.53 -20.79
CA PHE A 166 -19.04 -2.78 -21.54
C PHE A 166 -18.75 -3.75 -22.70
N ASP A 167 -19.17 -5.02 -22.58
CA ASP A 167 -18.87 -6.06 -23.57
C ASP A 167 -19.94 -6.14 -24.68
N THR A 168 -19.73 -5.35 -25.72
CA THR A 168 -20.54 -5.35 -26.95
C THR A 168 -19.99 -6.26 -28.04
N SER A 169 -19.10 -7.20 -27.71
CA SER A 169 -18.63 -8.15 -28.72
C SER A 169 -19.79 -9.00 -29.27
N ASP A 170 -19.65 -9.52 -30.48
CA ASP A 170 -20.65 -10.42 -31.09
C ASP A 170 -20.51 -11.87 -30.59
N LEU A 171 -19.73 -12.10 -29.53
CA LEU A 171 -19.52 -13.42 -28.95
C LEU A 171 -20.79 -13.93 -28.26
N PRO A 172 -21.01 -15.27 -28.22
CA PRO A 172 -22.07 -15.85 -27.41
C PRO A 172 -21.95 -15.42 -25.94
N LEU A 173 -23.09 -15.22 -25.26
CA LEU A 173 -23.13 -14.83 -23.84
C LEU A 173 -22.26 -15.73 -22.96
N THR A 174 -22.23 -17.04 -23.24
CA THR A 174 -21.41 -18.02 -22.52
C THR A 174 -19.91 -17.72 -22.61
N GLU A 175 -19.43 -17.26 -23.76
CA GLU A 175 -18.03 -16.90 -23.98
C GLU A 175 -17.69 -15.57 -23.30
N LYS A 176 -18.57 -14.57 -23.39
CA LYS A 176 -18.40 -13.30 -22.67
C LYS A 176 -18.31 -13.51 -21.16
N VAL A 177 -19.21 -14.33 -20.62
CA VAL A 177 -19.23 -14.68 -19.20
C VAL A 177 -17.98 -15.45 -18.80
N ALA A 178 -17.53 -16.40 -19.62
CA ALA A 178 -16.30 -17.14 -19.36
C ALA A 178 -15.07 -16.22 -19.35
N ALA A 179 -14.92 -15.34 -20.35
CA ALA A 179 -13.79 -14.42 -20.44
C ALA A 179 -13.71 -13.44 -19.26
N ALA A 180 -14.87 -12.99 -18.76
CA ALA A 180 -14.92 -12.14 -17.58
C ALA A 180 -14.59 -12.92 -16.29
N ALA A 181 -15.10 -14.14 -16.15
CA ALA A 181 -14.83 -15.01 -15.01
C ALA A 181 -13.36 -15.44 -14.91
N GLU A 182 -12.71 -15.75 -16.05
CA GLU A 182 -11.27 -16.06 -16.12
C GLU A 182 -10.40 -14.91 -15.58
N ARG A 183 -10.88 -13.68 -15.68
CA ARG A 183 -10.19 -12.48 -15.16
C ARG A 183 -10.64 -12.10 -13.74
N ASN A 184 -11.39 -12.98 -13.08
CA ASN A 184 -11.92 -12.78 -11.73
C ASN A 184 -12.79 -11.50 -11.59
N ARG A 185 -13.61 -11.17 -12.61
CA ARG A 185 -14.41 -9.93 -12.64
C ARG A 185 -15.90 -10.19 -12.38
N PRO A 186 -16.56 -9.41 -11.50
CA PRO A 186 -18.02 -9.47 -11.35
C PRO A 186 -18.70 -9.16 -12.68
N ILE A 187 -19.78 -9.90 -12.97
CA ILE A 187 -20.48 -9.83 -14.24
C ILE A 187 -21.91 -9.41 -13.99
N ILE A 188 -22.34 -8.36 -14.68
CA ILE A 188 -23.69 -7.86 -14.66
C ILE A 188 -24.30 -8.14 -16.03
N ILE A 189 -25.27 -9.04 -16.06
CA ILE A 189 -26.00 -9.39 -17.27
C ILE A 189 -27.29 -8.58 -17.29
N VAL A 190 -27.54 -7.93 -18.42
CA VAL A 190 -28.77 -7.17 -18.64
C VAL A 190 -29.43 -7.74 -19.89
N ASN A 191 -30.67 -8.21 -19.75
CA ASN A 191 -31.50 -8.62 -20.87
C ASN A 191 -32.67 -7.63 -21.07
N GLU A 192 -33.49 -7.87 -22.09
CA GLU A 192 -34.64 -7.02 -22.40
C GLU A 192 -35.63 -6.89 -21.23
N GLN A 193 -35.91 -7.99 -20.51
CA GLN A 193 -36.83 -7.98 -19.37
C GLN A 193 -36.25 -7.20 -18.19
N ASP A 194 -34.95 -7.38 -17.92
CA ASP A 194 -34.20 -6.62 -16.92
C ASP A 194 -34.28 -5.10 -17.19
N ALA A 195 -34.19 -4.68 -18.45
CA ALA A 195 -34.36 -3.28 -18.84
C ALA A 195 -35.78 -2.75 -18.60
N LEU A 196 -36.80 -3.56 -18.86
CA LEU A 196 -38.20 -3.19 -18.60
C LEU A 196 -38.50 -3.08 -17.10
N ASP A 197 -38.01 -4.05 -16.32
CA ASP A 197 -38.25 -4.14 -14.87
C ASP A 197 -37.31 -3.25 -14.05
N ARG A 198 -36.32 -2.64 -14.71
CA ARG A 198 -35.21 -1.89 -14.10
C ARG A 198 -34.46 -2.72 -13.06
N THR A 199 -34.11 -3.94 -13.45
CA THR A 199 -33.32 -4.90 -12.70
C THR A 199 -32.08 -5.36 -13.45
N ALA A 200 -31.18 -6.05 -12.80
CA ALA A 200 -30.05 -6.72 -13.43
C ALA A 200 -29.81 -8.11 -12.84
N THR A 201 -29.04 -8.92 -13.55
CA THR A 201 -28.53 -10.19 -13.05
C THR A 201 -27.06 -10.04 -12.67
N LEU A 202 -26.71 -10.35 -11.42
CA LEU A 202 -25.33 -10.36 -10.94
C LEU A 202 -24.78 -11.78 -10.88
N ARG A 203 -23.55 -11.95 -11.34
CA ARG A 203 -22.75 -13.16 -11.17
C ARG A 203 -21.39 -12.78 -10.61
N MET A 204 -21.03 -13.38 -9.48
CA MET A 204 -19.70 -13.20 -8.90
C MET A 204 -18.70 -14.17 -9.55
N PRO A 205 -17.39 -13.86 -9.57
CA PRO A 205 -16.39 -14.74 -10.17
C PRO A 205 -16.25 -16.07 -9.43
N ASP A 206 -16.37 -16.02 -8.10
CA ASP A 206 -16.21 -17.15 -7.18
C ASP A 206 -17.50 -17.99 -7.04
N ASP A 207 -18.59 -17.56 -7.67
CA ASP A 207 -19.91 -18.17 -7.57
C ASP A 207 -20.44 -18.60 -8.94
N THR A 208 -20.81 -19.87 -9.06
CA THR A 208 -21.41 -20.40 -10.29
C THR A 208 -22.88 -20.04 -10.43
N SER A 209 -23.52 -19.59 -9.34
CA SER A 209 -24.90 -19.13 -9.33
C SER A 209 -25.01 -17.66 -9.72
N SER A 210 -26.14 -17.31 -10.35
CA SER A 210 -26.44 -15.92 -10.74
C SER A 210 -27.69 -15.47 -10.03
N VAL A 211 -27.61 -14.28 -9.42
CA VAL A 211 -28.72 -13.66 -8.70
C VAL A 211 -29.43 -12.72 -9.67
N ARG A 212 -30.69 -13.02 -9.97
CA ARG A 212 -31.50 -12.31 -10.98
C ARG A 212 -32.43 -11.29 -10.33
N GLY A 213 -32.91 -10.33 -11.11
CA GLY A 213 -33.95 -9.41 -10.68
C GLY A 213 -33.50 -8.42 -9.60
N LEU A 214 -32.20 -8.13 -9.52
CA LEU A 214 -31.66 -7.17 -8.57
C LEU A 214 -31.96 -5.75 -9.03
N LYS A 215 -32.68 -4.98 -8.22
CA LYS A 215 -32.74 -3.52 -8.43
C LYS A 215 -31.38 -2.91 -8.12
N LEU A 216 -31.11 -1.74 -8.70
CA LEU A 216 -29.81 -1.08 -8.55
C LEU A 216 -29.33 -0.91 -7.09
N PRO A 217 -30.16 -0.52 -6.10
CA PRO A 217 -29.72 -0.50 -4.70
C PRO A 217 -29.33 -1.88 -4.17
N GLN A 218 -30.10 -2.92 -4.49
CA GLN A 218 -29.80 -4.30 -4.07
C GLN A 218 -28.55 -4.85 -4.74
N LEU A 219 -28.26 -4.39 -5.97
CA LEU A 219 -27.02 -4.70 -6.67
C LEU A 219 -25.82 -4.13 -5.92
N PHE A 220 -25.89 -2.87 -5.48
CA PHE A 220 -24.83 -2.25 -4.67
C PHE A 220 -24.64 -2.97 -3.34
N ASP A 221 -25.70 -3.18 -2.56
CA ASP A 221 -25.64 -3.90 -1.27
C ASP A 221 -24.97 -5.28 -1.44
N ARG A 222 -25.26 -5.96 -2.56
CA ARG A 222 -24.69 -7.28 -2.85
C ARG A 222 -23.22 -7.21 -3.24
N LEU A 223 -22.80 -6.18 -3.97
CA LEU A 223 -21.40 -5.97 -4.34
C LEU A 223 -20.57 -5.61 -3.10
N GLU A 224 -21.05 -4.69 -2.27
CA GLU A 224 -20.41 -4.28 -1.00
C GLU A 224 -20.26 -5.48 -0.04
N SER A 225 -21.28 -6.32 0.10
CA SER A 225 -21.21 -7.49 0.99
C SER A 225 -20.35 -8.66 0.49
N ARG A 226 -19.91 -8.63 -0.77
CA ARG A 226 -19.18 -9.75 -1.40
C ARG A 226 -17.77 -9.39 -1.83
N LEU A 227 -17.51 -8.12 -2.10
CA LEU A 227 -16.16 -7.66 -2.42
C LEU A 227 -15.40 -7.39 -1.12
N PRO A 228 -14.23 -8.00 -0.91
CA PRO A 228 -13.39 -7.64 0.22
C PRO A 228 -12.94 -6.18 0.11
N ASP A 229 -12.69 -5.58 1.27
CA ASP A 229 -12.04 -4.29 1.38
C ASP A 229 -10.63 -4.35 0.76
N PRO A 230 -10.11 -3.24 0.21
CA PRO A 230 -8.74 -3.19 -0.28
C PRO A 230 -7.76 -3.49 0.85
N SER A 231 -6.79 -4.36 0.58
CA SER A 231 -5.80 -4.73 1.58
C SER A 231 -4.47 -5.11 0.93
N PHE A 232 -3.40 -4.90 1.67
CA PHE A 232 -2.05 -5.35 1.32
C PHE A 232 -1.50 -6.06 2.55
N THR A 233 -1.37 -7.38 2.44
CA THR A 233 -0.87 -8.23 3.52
C THR A 233 0.29 -9.08 3.03
N GLY A 234 1.19 -9.45 3.94
CA GLY A 234 2.29 -10.35 3.62
C GLY A 234 3.61 -9.89 4.19
N ARG A 235 4.71 -10.43 3.65
CA ARG A 235 6.05 -10.20 4.19
C ARG A 235 7.07 -9.94 3.09
N TRP A 236 7.95 -8.98 3.34
CA TRP A 236 9.19 -8.81 2.59
C TRP A 236 10.37 -9.16 3.47
N TYR A 237 11.43 -9.66 2.84
CA TYR A 237 12.69 -9.98 3.49
C TYR A 237 13.83 -9.35 2.72
N ARG A 238 14.77 -8.78 3.47
CA ARG A 238 16.07 -8.31 2.97
C ARG A 238 17.15 -9.02 3.75
N VAL A 239 17.84 -9.95 3.12
CA VAL A 239 18.86 -10.81 3.73
C VAL A 239 20.24 -10.33 3.29
N PHE A 240 21.16 -10.19 4.25
CA PHE A 240 22.53 -9.69 4.01
C PHE A 240 23.51 -10.30 5.01
N GLU A 241 24.79 -9.92 4.96
CA GLU A 241 25.78 -10.50 5.85
C GLU A 241 25.45 -10.20 7.32
N GLY A 242 25.32 -11.26 8.12
CA GLY A 242 25.08 -11.16 9.56
C GLY A 242 23.74 -10.57 9.97
N GLY A 243 22.76 -10.44 9.06
CA GLY A 243 21.44 -9.93 9.41
C GLY A 243 20.33 -10.19 8.39
N CYS A 244 19.10 -9.96 8.83
CA CYS A 244 17.92 -9.93 8.00
C CYS A 244 16.96 -8.84 8.51
N ILE A 245 16.34 -8.13 7.57
CA ILE A 245 15.21 -7.25 7.85
C ILE A 245 13.94 -7.89 7.30
N THR A 246 12.93 -8.03 8.14
CA THR A 246 11.58 -8.46 7.77
C THR A 246 10.64 -7.28 7.84
N TYR A 247 9.86 -7.06 6.78
CA TYR A 247 8.75 -6.12 6.74
C TYR A 247 7.47 -6.95 6.75
N GLU A 248 6.66 -6.82 7.79
CA GLU A 248 5.34 -7.47 7.86
C GLU A 248 4.27 -6.41 7.60
N PHE A 249 3.38 -6.72 6.66
CA PHE A 249 2.33 -5.81 6.20
C PHE A 249 0.96 -6.30 6.64
N ASP A 250 0.19 -5.39 7.20
CA ASP A 250 -1.23 -5.56 7.52
C ASP A 250 -1.96 -4.25 7.26
N ALA A 251 -2.07 -3.88 5.99
CA ALA A 251 -2.63 -2.61 5.56
C ALA A 251 -4.02 -2.82 4.95
N GLU A 252 -5.00 -2.01 5.38
CA GLU A 252 -6.36 -2.04 4.86
C GLU A 252 -6.82 -0.63 4.52
N GLY A 253 -7.53 -0.47 3.39
CA GLY A 253 -8.15 0.79 3.00
C GLY A 253 -7.60 1.42 1.72
N PRO A 254 -7.98 2.67 1.43
CA PRO A 254 -7.67 3.31 0.16
C PRO A 254 -6.18 3.56 -0.01
N GLY A 255 -5.64 3.24 -1.19
CA GLY A 255 -4.25 3.51 -1.56
C GLY A 255 -3.28 2.34 -1.40
N VAL A 256 -3.75 1.16 -0.95
CA VAL A 256 -2.96 -0.08 -0.86
C VAL A 256 -2.26 -0.46 -2.17
N ASP A 257 -2.79 -0.05 -3.33
CA ASP A 257 -2.17 -0.32 -4.65
C ASP A 257 -0.79 0.33 -4.81
N ARG A 258 -0.52 1.45 -4.12
CA ARG A 258 0.77 2.15 -4.17
C ARG A 258 1.66 1.82 -2.97
N LEU A 259 1.19 0.97 -2.06
CA LEU A 259 1.86 0.74 -0.78
C LEU A 259 3.28 0.22 -0.95
N ALA A 260 3.49 -0.71 -1.89
CA ALA A 260 4.81 -1.27 -2.15
C ALA A 260 5.81 -0.17 -2.53
N ASP A 261 5.52 0.61 -3.57
CA ASP A 261 6.38 1.70 -4.03
C ASP A 261 6.57 2.76 -2.92
N ASP A 262 5.49 3.11 -2.23
CA ASP A 262 5.52 4.11 -1.18
C ASP A 262 6.39 3.65 0.03
N VAL A 263 6.41 2.35 0.35
CA VAL A 263 7.27 1.77 1.40
C VAL A 263 8.72 1.66 0.95
N GLU A 264 8.99 1.31 -0.31
CA GLU A 264 10.35 1.30 -0.87
C GLU A 264 11.00 2.68 -0.83
N ASP A 265 10.24 3.73 -1.14
CA ASP A 265 10.71 5.12 -1.02
C ASP A 265 10.97 5.50 0.45
N ALA A 266 10.04 5.13 1.35
CA ALA A 266 10.06 5.56 2.73
C ALA A 266 11.13 4.86 3.58
N LEU A 267 11.48 3.61 3.25
CA LEU A 267 12.39 2.78 4.04
C LEU A 267 13.72 2.53 3.33
N GLY A 268 14.79 3.00 3.97
CA GLY A 268 16.17 2.80 3.53
C GLY A 268 16.92 1.74 4.33
N LEU A 269 18.08 1.38 3.80
CA LEU A 269 19.10 0.60 4.51
C LEU A 269 20.32 1.47 4.75
N PHE A 270 20.82 1.48 5.98
CA PHE A 270 22.04 2.22 6.31
C PHE A 270 23.17 1.28 6.75
N PRO A 271 24.40 1.42 6.24
CA PRO A 271 25.51 0.55 6.62
C PRO A 271 25.84 0.66 8.12
N ALA A 272 25.71 -0.44 8.85
CA ALA A 272 26.02 -0.54 10.28
C ALA A 272 27.51 -0.23 10.56
N GLY A 273 28.39 -0.46 9.60
CA GLY A 273 29.80 -0.09 9.68
C GLY A 273 30.02 1.42 9.88
N VAL A 274 29.16 2.27 9.30
CA VAL A 274 29.21 3.73 9.49
C VAL A 274 28.77 4.07 10.92
N VAL A 275 27.69 3.45 11.41
CA VAL A 275 27.19 3.61 12.80
C VAL A 275 28.27 3.22 13.81
N ARG A 276 28.95 2.09 13.59
CA ARG A 276 30.07 1.64 14.45
C ARG A 276 31.22 2.65 14.48
N ARG A 277 31.61 3.21 13.32
CA ARG A 277 32.66 4.25 13.26
C ARG A 277 32.23 5.52 14.00
N ALA A 278 30.99 5.95 13.81
CA ALA A 278 30.42 7.10 14.50
C ALA A 278 30.51 6.93 16.02
N MET A 279 30.09 5.77 16.54
CA MET A 279 30.15 5.48 17.97
C MET A 279 31.57 5.43 18.54
N ARG A 280 32.52 4.84 17.81
CA ARG A 280 33.95 4.85 18.21
C ARG A 280 34.49 6.27 18.30
N SER A 281 34.18 7.12 17.31
CA SER A 281 34.61 8.52 17.31
C SER A 281 34.04 9.33 18.47
N ALA A 282 32.84 8.95 18.95
CA ALA A 282 32.18 9.54 20.11
C ALA A 282 32.62 8.93 21.45
N GLY A 283 33.52 7.93 21.47
CA GLY A 283 33.96 7.24 22.69
C GLY A 283 32.90 6.32 23.31
N ILE A 284 31.86 5.96 22.55
CA ILE A 284 30.77 5.07 23.00
C ILE A 284 31.16 3.59 22.84
N LEU A 285 31.93 3.28 21.80
CA LEU A 285 32.58 1.97 21.63
C LEU A 285 34.08 2.12 21.88
N GLY A 286 34.61 1.33 22.81
CA GLY A 286 36.05 1.15 23.04
C GLY A 286 36.70 0.25 21.99
#